data_AF-A0A9D8KLB8-F1
#
_entry.id   AF-A0A9D8KLB8-F1
#
_cell.length_a   1.000
_cell.length_b   1.000
_cell.length_c   1.000
_cell.angle_alpha   90.00
_cell.angle_beta   90.00
_cell.angle_gamma   90.00
#
_symmetry.space_group_name_H-M   'P 1'
#
loop_
_entity.id
_entity.type
_entity.pdbx_description
1 polymer ?
#
loop_
_entity_poly.entity_id
_entity_poly.type
_entity_poly.pdbx_seq_one_letter_code
_entity_poly.pdbx_strand_id
1 'polypeptide(L)'
;MKKKSIFSASFEESLNLLDDSVSGKFAQDNYQDALKKEKYRGTLKSYVWLVILTILFIIGPNWLIVALNDYLFYHANPKDLTVDLPGINFLPYWVFWMGLAIWLLLIILGKRFNQQFILIYRGQFHFMVSFIIWLLIELNLLLLNFLYGLVGYLGMVAFEGLILFIIIYLIRDKTTSLLNLLYGGTEIESPTDRVFNRVFRFIVKYGGIVVALWIIFRTIFSDSIRNADSLVGGLSVLFLFLVFNILIAAFEIYFMFPYMLQGYYKWKYPEEYRDWEGKSVEEWYGKKYIKKYKDKFK
;
A
#
# COMPACT_ATOMS: atom_id res chain seq x y z
N MET A 1 9.77 -1.20 33.23
CA MET A 1 8.56 -1.67 32.51
C MET A 1 9.00 -2.50 31.32
N LYS A 2 8.43 -3.71 31.09
CA LYS A 2 8.73 -4.47 29.87
C LYS A 2 8.31 -3.64 28.66
N LYS A 3 9.15 -3.57 27.63
CA LYS A 3 8.83 -2.91 26.36
C LYS A 3 7.57 -3.56 25.78
N LYS A 4 6.44 -2.84 25.79
CA LYS A 4 5.18 -3.32 25.23
C LYS A 4 5.29 -3.37 23.70
N SER A 5 4.81 -4.45 23.09
CA SER A 5 4.83 -4.66 21.64
C SER A 5 3.46 -4.35 21.04
N ILE A 6 3.41 -3.83 19.82
CA ILE A 6 2.16 -3.63 19.08
C ILE A 6 1.46 -4.95 18.71
N PHE A 7 2.13 -6.10 18.87
CA PHE A 7 1.58 -7.43 18.55
C PHE A 7 1.16 -8.23 19.79
N SER A 8 1.40 -7.69 20.99
CA SER A 8 1.20 -8.39 22.27
C SER A 8 -0.03 -7.94 23.05
N ALA A 9 -0.85 -7.03 22.53
CA ALA A 9 -2.01 -6.52 23.26
C ALA A 9 -3.02 -7.65 23.55
N SER A 10 -3.72 -7.52 24.66
CA SER A 10 -4.90 -8.32 25.02
C SER A 10 -6.06 -8.04 24.07
N PHE A 11 -7.13 -8.84 24.18
CA PHE A 11 -8.34 -8.62 23.41
C PHE A 11 -8.93 -7.24 23.71
N GLU A 12 -9.08 -6.89 24.99
CA GLU A 12 -9.64 -5.63 25.46
C GLU A 12 -8.83 -4.42 24.98
N GLU A 13 -7.50 -4.48 25.10
CA GLU A 13 -6.60 -3.44 24.58
C GLU A 13 -6.68 -3.32 23.04
N SER A 14 -6.87 -4.43 22.33
CA SER A 14 -6.98 -4.42 20.87
C SER A 14 -8.27 -3.79 20.34
N LEU A 15 -9.33 -3.70 21.16
CA LEU A 15 -10.55 -2.99 20.79
C LEU A 15 -10.31 -1.50 20.55
N ASN A 16 -9.34 -0.89 21.25
CA ASN A 16 -8.98 0.52 21.08
C ASN A 16 -8.47 0.83 19.67
N LEU A 17 -7.98 -0.15 18.89
CA LEU A 17 -7.60 0.07 17.48
C LEU A 17 -8.78 0.44 16.58
N LEU A 18 -10.01 0.12 17.00
CA LEU A 18 -11.22 0.48 16.26
C LEU A 18 -11.51 1.98 16.32
N ASP A 19 -10.97 2.68 17.32
CA ASP A 19 -11.07 4.13 17.47
C ASP A 19 -10.10 4.90 16.56
N ASP A 20 -9.22 4.21 15.81
CA ASP A 20 -8.40 4.85 14.80
C ASP A 20 -9.29 5.46 13.70
N SER A 21 -9.29 6.79 13.64
CA SER A 21 -10.25 7.58 12.87
C SER A 21 -10.25 7.33 11.36
N VAL A 22 -9.19 6.73 10.82
CA VAL A 22 -9.04 6.50 9.37
C VAL A 22 -9.24 5.03 9.04
N SER A 23 -8.50 4.13 9.69
CA SER A 23 -8.54 2.70 9.38
C SER A 23 -9.80 2.01 9.90
N GLY A 24 -10.34 2.43 11.05
CA GLY A 24 -11.56 1.86 11.63
C GLY A 24 -12.78 2.01 10.71
N LYS A 25 -13.01 3.22 10.18
CA LYS A 25 -14.11 3.47 9.24
C LYS A 25 -13.93 2.68 7.94
N PHE A 26 -12.72 2.68 7.38
CA PHE A 26 -12.42 1.93 6.16
C PHE A 26 -12.63 0.42 6.33
N ALA A 27 -12.26 -0.14 7.47
CA ALA A 27 -12.49 -1.55 7.77
C ALA A 27 -13.98 -1.90 7.74
N GLN A 28 -14.80 -1.06 8.37
CA GLN A 28 -16.25 -1.25 8.40
C GLN A 28 -16.87 -1.13 7.00
N ASP A 29 -16.54 -0.08 6.25
CA ASP A 29 -17.07 0.13 4.90
C ASP A 29 -16.68 -1.02 3.95
N ASN A 30 -15.43 -1.48 4.00
CA ASN A 30 -14.95 -2.63 3.23
C ASN A 30 -15.65 -3.93 3.63
N TYR A 31 -15.89 -4.14 4.92
CA TYR A 31 -16.60 -5.33 5.40
C TYR A 31 -18.02 -5.37 4.82
N GLN A 32 -18.74 -4.25 4.86
CA GLN A 32 -20.09 -4.16 4.30
C GLN A 32 -20.12 -4.36 2.79
N ASP A 33 -19.16 -3.79 2.06
CA ASP A 33 -19.04 -4.00 0.61
C ASP A 33 -18.69 -5.47 0.26
N ALA A 34 -17.82 -6.10 1.05
CA ALA A 34 -17.47 -7.50 0.88
C ALA A 34 -18.68 -8.42 1.08
N LEU A 35 -19.52 -8.16 2.09
CA LEU A 35 -20.77 -8.91 2.28
C LEU A 35 -21.70 -8.81 1.07
N LYS A 36 -21.84 -7.63 0.46
CA LYS A 36 -22.65 -7.44 -0.76
C LYS A 36 -22.10 -8.23 -1.96
N LYS A 37 -20.78 -8.37 -2.04
CA LYS A 37 -20.07 -9.06 -3.14
C LYS A 37 -19.92 -10.57 -2.93
N GLU A 38 -20.14 -11.07 -1.71
CA GLU A 38 -19.97 -12.49 -1.37
C GLU A 38 -20.82 -13.42 -2.25
N LYS A 39 -22.01 -12.98 -2.69
CA LYS A 39 -22.87 -13.74 -3.62
C LYS A 39 -22.22 -14.07 -4.97
N TYR A 40 -21.22 -13.32 -5.40
CA TYR A 40 -20.50 -13.56 -6.65
C TYR A 40 -19.28 -14.46 -6.48
N ARG A 41 -18.89 -14.74 -5.23
CA ARG A 41 -17.67 -15.48 -4.93
C ARG A 41 -17.75 -16.91 -5.45
N GLY A 42 -16.70 -17.34 -6.14
CA GLY A 42 -16.61 -18.69 -6.70
C GLY A 42 -17.41 -18.89 -7.99
N THR A 43 -18.05 -17.85 -8.52
CA THR A 43 -18.68 -17.90 -9.84
C THR A 43 -17.64 -17.79 -10.94
N LEU A 44 -17.86 -18.44 -12.08
CA LEU A 44 -16.98 -18.33 -13.25
C LEU A 44 -16.78 -16.87 -13.67
N LYS A 45 -17.87 -16.08 -13.69
CA LYS A 45 -17.84 -14.65 -13.99
C LYS A 45 -16.88 -13.89 -13.05
N SER A 46 -16.92 -14.16 -11.75
CA SER A 46 -16.01 -13.52 -10.79
C SER A 46 -14.56 -13.94 -11.00
N TYR A 47 -14.29 -15.20 -11.38
CA TYR A 47 -12.93 -15.66 -11.65
C TYR A 47 -12.36 -15.01 -12.91
N VAL A 48 -13.12 -15.01 -14.00
CA VAL A 48 -12.72 -14.34 -15.26
C VAL A 48 -12.46 -12.86 -15.02
N TRP A 49 -13.36 -12.19 -14.29
CA TRP A 49 -13.19 -10.77 -13.96
C TRP A 49 -11.92 -10.52 -13.12
N LEU A 50 -11.65 -11.35 -12.12
CA LEU A 50 -10.45 -11.22 -11.29
C LEU A 50 -9.15 -11.41 -12.10
N VAL A 51 -9.13 -12.35 -13.05
CA VAL A 51 -7.99 -12.56 -13.94
C VAL A 51 -7.76 -11.33 -14.82
N ILE A 52 -8.82 -10.78 -15.42
CA ILE A 52 -8.74 -9.56 -16.23
C ILE A 52 -8.18 -8.40 -15.39
N LEU A 53 -8.73 -8.17 -14.18
CA LEU A 53 -8.24 -7.11 -13.29
C LEU A 53 -6.77 -7.32 -12.90
N THR A 54 -6.35 -8.56 -12.65
CA THR A 54 -4.96 -8.88 -12.32
C THR A 54 -4.02 -8.56 -13.48
N ILE A 55 -4.41 -8.89 -14.71
CA ILE A 55 -3.60 -8.56 -15.89
C ILE A 55 -3.55 -7.04 -16.09
N LEU A 56 -4.69 -6.36 -16.04
CA LEU A 56 -4.76 -4.93 -16.35
C LEU A 56 -4.16 -4.01 -15.29
N PHE A 57 -4.33 -4.34 -14.01
CA PHE A 57 -3.96 -3.43 -12.92
C PHE A 57 -2.76 -3.88 -12.11
N ILE A 58 -2.31 -5.12 -12.26
CA ILE A 58 -1.18 -5.66 -11.50
C ILE A 58 -0.03 -6.00 -12.45
N ILE A 59 -0.22 -7.03 -13.28
CA ILE A 59 0.86 -7.53 -14.15
C ILE A 59 1.23 -6.51 -15.24
N GLY A 60 0.23 -5.92 -15.89
CA GLY A 60 0.41 -4.99 -17.00
C GLY A 60 1.22 -3.75 -16.62
N PRO A 61 0.82 -2.97 -15.60
CA PRO A 61 1.56 -1.77 -15.18
C PRO A 61 3.00 -2.05 -14.78
N ASN A 62 3.26 -3.09 -13.98
CA ASN A 62 4.63 -3.52 -13.63
C ASN A 62 5.44 -3.89 -14.87
N TRP A 63 4.86 -4.71 -15.76
CA TRP A 63 5.52 -5.11 -16.99
C TRP A 63 5.84 -3.90 -17.90
N LEU A 64 4.93 -2.94 -18.01
CA LEU A 64 5.15 -1.71 -18.80
C LEU A 64 6.31 -0.88 -18.27
N ILE A 65 6.48 -0.76 -16.95
CA ILE A 65 7.60 -0.05 -16.34
C ILE A 65 8.93 -0.72 -16.72
N VAL A 66 8.98 -2.04 -16.61
CA VAL A 66 10.20 -2.81 -16.92
C VAL A 66 10.48 -2.81 -18.42
N ALA A 67 9.46 -2.94 -19.26
CA ALA A 67 9.60 -2.85 -20.72
C ALA A 67 10.07 -1.47 -21.17
N LEU A 68 9.54 -0.40 -20.55
CA LEU A 68 10.03 0.96 -20.77
C LEU A 68 11.51 1.08 -20.41
N ASN A 69 11.91 0.56 -19.25
CA ASN A 69 13.31 0.60 -18.83
C ASN A 69 14.23 -0.15 -19.79
N ASP A 70 13.85 -1.36 -20.21
CA ASP A 70 14.61 -2.17 -21.17
C ASP A 70 14.79 -1.46 -22.52
N TYR A 71 13.72 -0.83 -23.01
CA TYR A 71 13.78 0.00 -24.21
C TYR A 71 14.78 1.16 -24.06
N LEU A 72 14.72 1.89 -22.94
CA LEU A 72 15.62 3.02 -22.68
C LEU A 72 17.09 2.60 -22.62
N PHE A 73 17.40 1.42 -22.07
CA PHE A 73 18.79 0.95 -21.92
C PHE A 73 19.38 0.35 -23.19
N TYR A 74 18.58 -0.37 -23.98
CA TYR A 74 19.12 -1.20 -25.06
C TYR A 74 18.72 -0.77 -26.47
N HIS A 75 17.69 0.08 -26.60
CA HIS A 75 17.12 0.44 -27.90
C HIS A 75 17.07 1.95 -28.14
N ALA A 76 16.99 2.77 -27.09
CA ALA A 76 17.03 4.22 -27.24
C ALA A 76 18.43 4.70 -27.64
N ASN A 77 18.49 5.72 -28.51
CA ASN A 77 19.72 6.41 -28.81
C ASN A 77 20.11 7.30 -27.63
N PRO A 78 21.30 7.16 -27.03
CA PRO A 78 21.70 7.95 -25.86
C PRO A 78 21.62 9.46 -26.06
N LYS A 79 21.79 9.93 -27.30
CA LYS A 79 21.70 11.36 -27.65
C LYS A 79 20.28 11.94 -27.51
N ASP A 80 19.27 11.09 -27.52
CA ASP A 80 17.87 11.50 -27.43
C ASP A 80 17.37 11.51 -25.96
N LEU A 81 18.21 11.08 -25.01
CA LEU A 81 17.88 11.06 -23.58
C LEU A 81 18.22 12.41 -22.94
N THR A 82 17.33 12.88 -22.06
CA THR A 82 17.55 14.12 -21.28
C THR A 82 18.60 13.97 -20.19
N VAL A 83 18.90 12.74 -19.76
CA VAL A 83 19.92 12.43 -18.77
C VAL A 83 20.67 11.17 -19.18
N ASP A 84 21.97 11.13 -18.86
CA ASP A 84 22.79 9.96 -19.10
C ASP A 84 22.37 8.81 -18.20
N LEU A 85 22.25 7.61 -18.78
CA LEU A 85 21.96 6.40 -18.02
C LEU A 85 23.24 5.82 -17.40
N PRO A 86 23.16 5.19 -16.22
CA PRO A 86 24.28 4.48 -15.63
C PRO A 86 24.74 3.32 -16.50
N GLY A 87 26.01 2.92 -16.39
CA GLY A 87 26.53 1.70 -17.02
C GLY A 87 25.95 0.40 -16.45
N ILE A 88 25.15 0.49 -15.39
CA ILE A 88 24.45 -0.62 -14.74
C ILE A 88 22.95 -0.34 -14.84
N ASN A 89 22.18 -1.28 -15.37
CA ASN A 89 20.73 -1.20 -15.37
C ASN A 89 20.17 -1.54 -13.98
N PHE A 90 19.57 -0.58 -13.27
CA PHE A 90 18.98 -0.80 -11.94
C PHE A 90 17.65 -1.58 -11.99
N LEU A 91 16.94 -1.60 -13.12
CA LEU A 91 15.68 -2.35 -13.32
C LEU A 91 15.79 -3.35 -14.49
N PRO A 92 16.64 -4.38 -14.36
CA PRO A 92 16.72 -5.43 -15.37
C PRO A 92 15.46 -6.32 -15.37
N TYR A 93 15.17 -6.96 -16.51
CA TYR A 93 13.94 -7.73 -16.72
C TYR A 93 13.71 -8.86 -15.71
N TRP A 94 14.77 -9.41 -15.10
CA TRP A 94 14.64 -10.45 -14.08
C TRP A 94 13.99 -9.95 -12.78
N VAL A 95 14.06 -8.64 -12.47
CA VAL A 95 13.41 -8.06 -11.28
C VAL A 95 11.90 -8.24 -11.34
N PHE A 96 11.31 -8.04 -12.53
CA PHE A 96 9.89 -8.28 -12.75
C PHE A 96 9.50 -9.74 -12.47
N TRP A 97 10.25 -10.70 -13.02
CA TRP A 97 9.95 -12.12 -12.80
C TRP A 97 10.11 -12.53 -11.35
N MET A 98 11.12 -11.99 -10.67
CA MET A 98 11.31 -12.21 -9.23
C MET A 98 10.14 -11.64 -8.43
N GLY A 99 9.72 -10.40 -8.72
CA GLY A 99 8.57 -9.76 -8.09
C GLY A 99 7.27 -10.52 -8.31
N LEU A 100 7.02 -10.95 -9.55
CA LEU A 100 5.87 -11.79 -9.90
C LEU A 100 5.89 -13.12 -9.14
N ALA A 101 7.03 -13.78 -9.06
CA ALA A 101 7.18 -15.04 -8.33
C ALA A 101 6.90 -14.85 -6.84
N ILE A 102 7.46 -13.82 -6.20
CA ILE A 102 7.21 -13.49 -4.79
C ILE A 102 5.73 -13.18 -4.57
N TRP A 103 5.12 -12.37 -5.43
CA TRP A 103 3.70 -12.01 -5.32
C TRP A 103 2.78 -13.23 -5.44
N LEU A 104 3.06 -14.14 -6.39
CA LEU A 104 2.33 -15.40 -6.52
C LEU A 104 2.51 -16.32 -5.30
N LEU A 105 3.73 -16.39 -4.74
CA LEU A 105 3.98 -17.13 -3.50
C LEU A 105 3.17 -16.54 -2.33
N LEU A 106 3.12 -15.22 -2.20
CA LEU A 106 2.30 -14.55 -1.18
C LEU A 106 0.81 -14.87 -1.37
N ILE A 107 0.30 -14.92 -2.59
CA ILE A 107 -1.09 -15.36 -2.87
C ILE A 107 -1.32 -16.79 -2.40
N ILE A 108 -0.39 -17.70 -2.70
CA ILE A 108 -0.50 -19.10 -2.28
C ILE A 108 -0.51 -19.20 -0.74
N LEU A 109 0.38 -18.49 -0.06
CA LEU A 109 0.42 -18.42 1.40
C LEU A 109 -0.86 -17.81 1.97
N GLY A 110 -1.38 -16.76 1.32
CA GLY A 110 -2.62 -16.09 1.66
C GLY A 110 -3.84 -17.00 1.66
N LYS A 111 -3.83 -18.10 0.89
CA LYS A 111 -4.92 -19.10 0.89
C LYS A 111 -5.14 -19.77 2.25
N ARG A 112 -4.16 -19.70 3.17
CA ARG A 112 -4.32 -20.16 4.56
C ARG A 112 -5.34 -19.32 5.34
N PHE A 113 -5.53 -18.06 4.97
CA PHE A 113 -6.50 -17.14 5.55
C PHE A 113 -7.78 -17.14 4.71
N ASN A 114 -8.67 -18.09 4.95
CA ASN A 114 -9.84 -18.33 4.10
C ASN A 114 -11.21 -18.18 4.79
N GLN A 115 -11.22 -17.94 6.11
CA GLN A 115 -12.40 -17.66 6.91
C GLN A 115 -13.04 -16.32 6.51
N GLN A 116 -14.36 -16.21 6.58
CA GLN A 116 -15.08 -15.04 6.04
C GLN A 116 -14.56 -13.69 6.59
N PHE A 117 -14.38 -13.57 7.90
CA PHE A 117 -13.93 -12.33 8.55
C PHE A 117 -12.55 -11.83 8.07
N ILE A 118 -11.62 -12.73 7.71
CA ILE A 118 -10.23 -12.35 7.36
C ILE A 118 -10.05 -12.05 5.86
N LEU A 119 -11.03 -12.38 5.03
CA LEU A 119 -10.91 -12.25 3.57
C LEU A 119 -10.75 -10.82 3.10
N ILE A 120 -11.39 -9.87 3.77
CA ILE A 120 -11.27 -8.44 3.44
C ILE A 120 -9.83 -7.97 3.62
N TYR A 121 -9.19 -8.37 4.72
CA TYR A 121 -7.80 -8.04 5.00
C TYR A 121 -6.87 -8.76 4.02
N ARG A 122 -7.13 -10.02 3.69
CA ARG A 122 -6.34 -10.76 2.69
C ARG A 122 -6.39 -10.10 1.30
N GLY A 123 -7.58 -9.69 0.85
CA GLY A 123 -7.74 -9.05 -0.45
C GLY A 123 -6.95 -7.74 -0.53
N GLN A 124 -7.08 -6.90 0.50
CA GLN A 124 -6.35 -5.65 0.62
C GLN A 124 -4.84 -5.88 0.82
N PHE A 125 -4.42 -6.93 1.52
CA PHE A 125 -3.00 -7.28 1.64
C PHE A 125 -2.39 -7.58 0.26
N HIS A 126 -3.07 -8.36 -0.58
CA HIS A 126 -2.52 -8.68 -1.91
C HIS A 126 -2.49 -7.48 -2.84
N PHE A 127 -3.55 -6.68 -2.84
CA PHE A 127 -3.68 -5.53 -3.73
C PHE A 127 -2.97 -4.28 -3.18
N MET A 128 -3.37 -3.78 -2.02
CA MET A 128 -2.87 -2.53 -1.48
C MET A 128 -1.51 -2.66 -0.80
N VAL A 129 -1.09 -3.83 -0.33
CA VAL A 129 0.24 -3.97 0.32
C VAL A 129 1.24 -4.60 -0.63
N SER A 130 1.09 -5.88 -0.95
CA SER A 130 2.13 -6.62 -1.68
C SER A 130 2.32 -6.15 -3.12
N PHE A 131 1.24 -5.80 -3.83
CA PHE A 131 1.34 -5.27 -5.19
C PHE A 131 1.88 -3.84 -5.20
N ILE A 132 1.36 -2.94 -4.35
CA ILE A 132 1.87 -1.56 -4.28
C ILE A 132 3.36 -1.55 -3.93
N ILE A 133 3.81 -2.36 -2.96
CA ILE A 133 5.24 -2.48 -2.63
C ILE A 133 6.05 -2.95 -3.85
N TRP A 134 5.57 -3.96 -4.60
CA TRP A 134 6.26 -4.42 -5.80
C TRP A 134 6.33 -3.32 -6.87
N LEU A 135 5.22 -2.65 -7.17
CA LEU A 135 5.16 -1.52 -8.09
C LEU A 135 6.12 -0.39 -7.69
N LEU A 136 6.18 -0.06 -6.39
CA LEU A 136 7.09 0.93 -5.86
C LEU A 136 8.55 0.55 -6.03
N ILE A 137 8.90 -0.71 -5.79
CA ILE A 137 10.28 -1.19 -5.99
C ILE A 137 10.67 -1.00 -7.45
N GLU A 138 9.84 -1.43 -8.40
CA GLU A 138 10.15 -1.28 -9.82
C GLU A 138 10.22 0.19 -10.24
N LEU A 139 9.27 1.01 -9.81
CA LEU A 139 9.28 2.44 -10.12
C LEU A 139 10.51 3.13 -9.53
N ASN A 140 10.88 2.83 -8.27
CA ASN A 140 12.08 3.40 -7.67
C ASN A 140 13.34 2.94 -8.41
N LEU A 141 13.46 1.66 -8.77
CA LEU A 141 14.59 1.15 -9.55
C LEU A 141 14.69 1.79 -10.94
N LEU A 142 13.56 2.02 -11.62
CA LEU A 142 13.54 2.81 -12.86
C LEU A 142 14.03 4.23 -12.60
N LEU A 143 13.52 4.88 -11.55
CA LEU A 143 13.85 6.27 -11.21
C LEU A 143 15.29 6.44 -10.75
N LEU A 144 15.92 5.43 -10.14
CA LEU A 144 17.34 5.42 -9.82
C LEU A 144 18.23 5.61 -11.05
N ASN A 145 17.83 5.07 -12.22
CA ASN A 145 18.58 5.27 -13.46
C ASN A 145 18.64 6.76 -13.83
N PHE A 146 17.53 7.48 -13.71
CA PHE A 146 17.47 8.92 -13.99
C PHE A 146 18.11 9.75 -12.88
N LEU A 147 17.93 9.36 -11.62
CA LEU A 147 18.51 10.02 -10.46
C LEU A 147 20.05 9.99 -10.55
N TYR A 148 20.62 8.86 -10.95
CA TYR A 148 22.04 8.76 -11.24
C TYR A 148 22.50 9.79 -12.29
N GLY A 149 21.79 9.90 -13.41
CA GLY A 149 22.12 10.87 -14.46
C GLY A 149 22.03 12.33 -14.00
N LEU A 150 21.14 12.63 -13.06
CA LEU A 150 20.93 14.00 -12.55
C LEU A 150 21.96 14.43 -11.50
N VAL A 151 22.29 13.55 -10.53
CA VAL A 151 23.06 13.95 -9.33
C VAL A 151 24.29 13.06 -9.07
N GLY A 152 24.57 12.10 -9.96
CA GLY A 152 25.63 11.12 -9.81
C GLY A 152 25.40 10.15 -8.65
N TYR A 153 26.34 9.23 -8.46
CA TYR A 153 26.21 8.15 -7.47
C TYR A 153 26.08 8.66 -6.02
N LEU A 154 26.91 9.63 -5.60
CA LEU A 154 26.87 10.17 -4.23
C LEU A 154 25.56 10.91 -3.95
N GLY A 155 25.09 11.71 -4.92
CA GLY A 155 23.81 12.41 -4.80
C GLY A 155 22.63 11.44 -4.72
N MET A 156 22.66 10.39 -5.54
CA MET A 156 21.65 9.33 -5.53
C MET A 156 21.57 8.63 -4.17
N VAL A 157 22.71 8.20 -3.62
CA VAL A 157 22.78 7.56 -2.30
C VAL A 157 22.30 8.48 -1.19
N ALA A 158 22.69 9.76 -1.21
CA ALA A 158 22.24 10.74 -0.23
C ALA A 158 20.71 10.98 -0.31
N PHE A 159 20.17 11.05 -1.53
CA PHE A 159 18.75 11.28 -1.77
C PHE A 159 17.88 10.10 -1.31
N GLU A 160 18.26 8.87 -1.67
CA GLU A 160 17.60 7.65 -1.18
C GLU A 160 17.74 7.49 0.34
N GLY A 161 18.91 7.84 0.89
CA GLY A 161 19.15 7.87 2.33
C GLY A 161 18.21 8.83 3.07
N LEU A 162 17.92 10.00 2.48
CA LEU A 162 16.94 10.95 3.01
C LEU A 162 15.53 10.38 3.00
N ILE A 163 15.10 9.76 1.90
CA ILE A 163 13.79 9.10 1.80
C ILE A 163 13.67 8.02 2.89
N LEU A 164 14.67 7.14 3.00
CA LEU A 164 14.69 6.07 3.99
C LEU A 164 14.65 6.62 5.43
N PHE A 165 15.39 7.69 5.71
CA PHE A 165 15.37 8.34 7.02
C PHE A 165 13.97 8.86 7.38
N ILE A 166 13.29 9.52 6.44
CA ILE A 166 11.92 10.01 6.63
C ILE A 166 10.96 8.83 6.86
N ILE A 167 11.06 7.76 6.08
CA ILE A 167 10.22 6.55 6.24
C ILE A 167 10.43 5.93 7.63
N ILE A 168 11.68 5.79 8.09
CA ILE A 168 11.98 5.27 9.44
C ILE A 168 11.38 6.16 10.53
N TYR A 169 11.48 7.48 10.37
CA TYR A 169 10.85 8.44 11.28
C TYR A 169 9.33 8.23 11.33
N LEU A 170 8.68 8.16 10.16
CA LEU A 170 7.23 7.94 10.04
C LEU A 170 6.78 6.61 10.68
N ILE A 171 7.53 5.52 10.47
CA ILE A 171 7.24 4.21 11.09
C ILE A 171 7.35 4.31 12.62
N ARG A 172 8.40 4.94 13.15
CA ARG A 172 8.62 5.08 14.59
C ARG A 172 7.51 5.90 15.24
N ASP A 173 7.17 7.02 14.62
CA ASP A 173 6.10 7.90 15.07
C ASP A 173 4.75 7.17 15.11
N LYS A 174 4.33 6.55 13.98
CA LYS A 174 3.05 5.83 13.94
C LYS A 174 3.02 4.61 14.86
N THR A 175 4.14 3.90 15.01
CA THR A 175 4.23 2.78 15.96
C THR A 175 4.01 3.26 17.39
N THR A 176 4.57 4.41 17.76
CA THR A 176 4.39 5.01 19.09
C THR A 176 2.94 5.41 19.31
N SER A 177 2.32 6.06 18.32
CA SER A 177 0.90 6.41 18.35
C SER A 177 0.00 5.17 18.53
N LEU A 178 0.24 4.09 17.77
CA LEU A 178 -0.52 2.84 17.91
C LEU A 178 -0.31 2.14 19.26
N LEU A 179 0.90 2.18 19.82
CA LEU A 179 1.17 1.67 21.17
C LEU A 179 0.33 2.44 22.20
N ASN A 180 0.31 3.76 22.12
CA ASN A 180 -0.49 4.60 23.02
C ASN A 180 -1.98 4.29 22.87
N LEU A 181 -2.47 4.15 21.64
CA LEU A 181 -3.87 3.81 21.38
C LEU A 181 -4.24 2.44 21.98
N LEU A 182 -3.43 1.41 21.71
CA LEU A 182 -3.64 0.06 22.25
C LEU A 182 -3.69 0.03 23.77
N TYR A 183 -2.75 0.71 24.42
CA TYR A 183 -2.52 0.58 25.86
C TYR A 183 -3.16 1.70 26.70
N GLY A 184 -4.12 2.44 26.13
CA GLY A 184 -4.90 3.46 26.84
C GLY A 184 -4.06 4.67 27.29
N GLY A 185 -3.00 5.00 26.56
CA GLY A 185 -2.17 6.16 26.84
C GLY A 185 -2.95 7.46 26.66
N THR A 186 -2.76 8.42 27.58
CA THR A 186 -3.37 9.75 27.52
C THR A 186 -2.58 10.73 26.65
N GLU A 187 -1.67 10.23 25.81
CA GLU A 187 -0.82 11.08 24.97
C GLU A 187 -1.64 11.74 23.85
N ILE A 188 -1.32 13.00 23.57
CA ILE A 188 -1.96 13.79 22.52
C ILE A 188 -1.65 13.16 21.16
N GLU A 189 -2.65 13.05 20.28
CA GLU A 189 -2.50 12.61 18.89
C GLU A 189 -1.26 13.23 18.26
N SER A 190 -0.39 12.39 17.68
CA SER A 190 0.87 12.86 17.09
C SER A 190 0.60 13.94 16.04
N PRO A 191 1.43 15.01 15.96
CA PRO A 191 1.25 16.06 14.94
C PRO A 191 1.22 15.52 13.50
N THR A 192 2.01 14.48 13.22
CA THR A 192 2.06 13.75 11.94
C THR A 192 0.75 13.00 11.67
N ASP A 193 0.20 12.26 12.63
CA ASP A 193 -1.12 11.62 12.54
C ASP A 193 -2.19 12.67 12.21
N ARG A 194 -2.19 13.80 12.93
CA ARG A 194 -3.16 14.87 12.71
C ARG A 194 -3.09 15.45 11.29
N VAL A 195 -1.87 15.68 10.78
CA VAL A 195 -1.64 16.17 9.41
C VAL A 195 -2.08 15.12 8.40
N PHE A 196 -1.66 13.87 8.55
CA PHE A 196 -2.06 12.77 7.68
C PHE A 196 -3.58 12.63 7.64
N ASN A 197 -4.23 12.56 8.80
CA ASN A 197 -5.68 12.42 8.93
C ASN A 197 -6.43 13.57 8.23
N ARG A 198 -5.93 14.79 8.31
CA ARG A 198 -6.50 15.96 7.62
C ARG A 198 -6.36 15.83 6.10
N VAL A 199 -5.16 15.51 5.62
CA VAL A 199 -4.86 15.36 4.19
C VAL A 199 -5.63 14.19 3.59
N PHE A 200 -5.63 13.02 4.26
CA PHE A 200 -6.32 11.83 3.81
C PHE A 200 -7.83 12.06 3.69
N ARG A 201 -8.47 12.67 4.70
CA ARG A 201 -9.90 13.02 4.61
C ARG A 201 -10.20 13.98 3.47
N PHE A 202 -9.31 14.93 3.21
CA PHE A 202 -9.43 15.83 2.07
C PHE A 202 -9.35 15.07 0.74
N ILE A 203 -8.36 14.18 0.57
CA ILE A 203 -8.19 13.36 -0.64
C ILE A 203 -9.38 12.43 -0.84
N VAL A 204 -9.85 11.72 0.19
CA VAL A 204 -11.00 10.82 0.05
C VAL A 204 -12.28 11.59 -0.30
N LYS A 205 -12.46 12.80 0.27
CA LYS A 205 -13.65 13.62 0.01
C LYS A 205 -13.62 14.32 -1.36
N TYR A 206 -12.44 14.74 -1.82
CA TYR A 206 -12.29 15.61 -2.99
C TYR A 206 -11.36 15.04 -4.07
N GLY A 207 -10.94 13.78 -3.98
CA GLY A 207 -9.90 13.19 -4.84
C GLY A 207 -10.20 13.32 -6.34
N GLY A 208 -11.46 13.13 -6.74
CA GLY A 208 -11.89 13.37 -8.12
C GLY A 208 -11.76 14.83 -8.57
N ILE A 209 -12.00 15.79 -7.67
CA ILE A 209 -11.83 17.23 -7.92
C ILE A 209 -10.35 17.60 -7.96
N VAL A 210 -9.52 17.00 -7.09
CA VAL A 210 -8.06 17.20 -7.09
C VAL A 210 -7.45 16.69 -8.40
N VAL A 211 -7.88 15.53 -8.89
CA VAL A 211 -7.45 14.99 -10.18
C VAL A 211 -7.91 15.88 -11.34
N ALA A 212 -9.16 16.35 -11.34
CA ALA A 212 -9.65 17.28 -12.36
C ALA A 212 -8.87 18.60 -12.37
N LEU A 213 -8.57 19.17 -11.19
CA LEU A 213 -7.77 20.38 -11.05
C LEU A 213 -6.31 20.16 -11.45
N TRP A 214 -5.72 18.98 -11.17
CA TRP A 214 -4.38 18.65 -11.64
C TRP A 214 -4.31 18.48 -13.16
N ILE A 215 -5.33 17.87 -13.79
CA ILE A 215 -5.40 17.77 -15.25
C ILE A 215 -5.49 19.16 -15.88
N ILE A 216 -6.34 20.05 -15.33
CA ILE A 216 -6.46 21.43 -15.80
C ILE A 216 -5.14 22.20 -15.57
N PHE A 217 -4.56 22.10 -14.38
CA PHE A 217 -3.27 22.70 -14.05
C PHE A 217 -2.16 22.21 -14.99
N ARG A 218 -2.04 20.90 -15.20
CA ARG A 218 -1.06 20.31 -16.12
C ARG A 218 -1.27 20.80 -17.54
N THR A 219 -2.51 20.90 -18.01
CA THR A 219 -2.83 21.37 -19.37
C THR A 219 -2.43 22.84 -19.55
N ILE A 220 -2.66 23.69 -18.54
CA ILE A 220 -2.34 25.13 -18.58
C ILE A 220 -0.84 25.40 -18.37
N PHE A 221 -0.18 24.64 -17.49
CA PHE A 221 1.22 24.84 -17.12
C PHE A 221 2.21 23.95 -17.89
N SER A 222 1.75 23.10 -18.82
CA SER A 222 2.66 22.22 -19.59
C SER A 222 3.69 23.00 -20.41
N ASP A 223 3.36 24.21 -20.88
CA ASP A 223 4.29 25.05 -21.63
C ASP A 223 5.39 25.67 -20.74
N SER A 224 5.17 25.78 -19.41
CA SER A 224 6.19 26.22 -18.45
C SER A 224 7.21 25.11 -18.14
N ILE A 225 6.74 23.85 -18.16
CA ILE A 225 7.58 22.64 -17.96
C ILE A 225 8.42 22.32 -19.21
N ARG A 226 8.04 22.85 -20.39
CA ARG A 226 8.73 22.63 -21.67
C ARG A 226 10.17 23.17 -21.74
N ASN A 227 10.55 24.04 -20.81
CA ASN A 227 11.93 24.55 -20.65
C ASN A 227 12.73 23.70 -19.63
N ALA A 228 12.77 22.39 -19.86
CA ALA A 228 13.39 21.40 -18.97
C ALA A 228 14.94 21.42 -18.95
N ASP A 229 15.58 22.25 -19.78
CA ASP A 229 17.06 22.40 -19.86
C ASP A 229 17.65 23.23 -18.72
N SER A 230 16.86 23.59 -17.72
CA SER A 230 17.28 24.43 -16.60
C SER A 230 17.40 23.63 -15.31
N LEU A 231 18.28 24.07 -14.41
CA LEU A 231 18.40 23.59 -13.02
C LEU A 231 17.04 23.40 -12.32
N VAL A 232 16.05 24.25 -12.67
CA VAL A 232 14.67 24.20 -12.18
C VAL A 232 13.95 22.92 -12.61
N GLY A 233 14.16 22.44 -13.84
CA GLY A 233 13.60 21.18 -14.35
C GLY A 233 14.10 19.97 -13.57
N GLY A 234 15.42 19.86 -13.39
CA GLY A 234 16.04 18.79 -12.60
C GLY A 234 15.58 18.78 -11.14
N LEU A 235 15.57 19.94 -10.47
CA LEU A 235 15.08 20.08 -9.09
C LEU A 235 13.59 19.73 -8.95
N SER A 236 12.77 20.05 -9.96
CA SER A 236 11.34 19.71 -9.97
C SER A 236 11.12 18.20 -10.04
N VAL A 237 11.91 17.49 -10.85
CA VAL A 237 11.85 16.02 -10.94
C VAL A 237 12.24 15.38 -9.60
N LEU A 238 13.33 15.84 -8.97
CA LEU A 238 13.74 15.37 -7.64
C LEU A 238 12.67 15.61 -6.58
N PHE A 239 12.08 16.80 -6.57
CA PHE A 239 11.01 17.14 -5.62
C PHE A 239 9.78 16.24 -5.80
N LEU A 240 9.34 16.02 -7.04
CA LEU A 240 8.21 15.14 -7.33
C LEU A 240 8.50 13.70 -6.90
N PHE A 241 9.72 13.21 -7.13
CA PHE A 241 10.13 11.87 -6.74
C PHE A 241 10.14 11.69 -5.22
N LEU A 242 10.67 12.69 -4.49
CA LEU A 242 10.63 12.73 -3.01
C LEU A 242 9.18 12.69 -2.51
N VAL A 243 8.35 13.63 -2.98
CA VAL A 243 6.95 13.75 -2.54
C VAL A 243 6.18 12.45 -2.81
N PHE A 244 6.35 11.86 -4.00
CA PHE A 244 5.67 10.61 -4.35
C PHE A 244 6.02 9.46 -3.41
N ASN A 245 7.31 9.26 -3.12
CA ASN A 245 7.76 8.24 -2.17
C ASN A 245 7.21 8.47 -0.76
N ILE A 246 7.25 9.71 -0.28
CA ILE A 246 6.74 10.04 1.06
C ILE A 246 5.21 9.86 1.13
N LEU A 247 4.46 10.23 0.08
CA LEU A 247 3.01 10.07 0.05
C LEU A 247 2.61 8.60 0.14
N ILE A 248 3.25 7.73 -0.64
CA ILE A 248 2.90 6.31 -0.64
C ILE A 248 3.38 5.63 0.63
N ALA A 249 4.58 5.95 1.12
CA ALA A 249 5.02 5.45 2.42
C ALA A 249 4.09 5.89 3.55
N ALA A 250 3.63 7.14 3.55
CA ALA A 250 2.66 7.63 4.52
C ALA A 250 1.32 6.88 4.41
N PHE A 251 0.83 6.61 3.19
CA PHE A 251 -0.36 5.78 2.97
C PHE A 251 -0.18 4.37 3.56
N GLU A 252 0.94 3.70 3.28
CA GLU A 252 1.21 2.37 3.84
C GLU A 252 1.29 2.41 5.38
N ILE A 253 2.02 3.37 5.95
CA ILE A 253 2.31 3.43 7.39
C ILE A 253 1.11 3.90 8.20
N TYR A 254 0.42 4.96 7.78
CA TYR A 254 -0.62 5.59 8.60
C TYR A 254 -2.01 5.04 8.33
N PHE A 255 -2.21 4.34 7.21
CA PHE A 255 -3.52 3.81 6.84
C PHE A 255 -3.52 2.29 6.68
N MET A 256 -2.70 1.75 5.79
CA MET A 256 -2.72 0.31 5.53
C MET A 256 -2.20 -0.51 6.71
N PHE A 257 -1.16 -0.05 7.40
CA PHE A 257 -0.59 -0.77 8.53
C PHE A 257 -1.55 -0.88 9.73
N PRO A 258 -2.20 0.21 10.23
CA PRO A 258 -3.25 0.09 11.25
C PRO A 258 -4.41 -0.80 10.81
N TYR A 259 -4.83 -0.70 9.54
CA TYR A 259 -5.87 -1.56 9.00
C TYR A 259 -5.47 -3.04 9.02
N MET A 260 -4.24 -3.39 8.61
CA MET A 260 -3.72 -4.75 8.71
C MET A 260 -3.58 -5.21 10.16
N LEU A 261 -3.21 -4.31 11.08
CA LEU A 261 -3.08 -4.60 12.51
C LEU A 261 -4.43 -4.99 13.14
N GLN A 262 -5.53 -4.32 12.75
CA GLN A 262 -6.88 -4.75 13.12
C GLN A 262 -7.18 -6.17 12.62
N GLY A 263 -6.81 -6.49 11.38
CA GLY A 263 -6.95 -7.84 10.82
C GLY A 263 -6.15 -8.89 11.59
N TYR A 264 -4.93 -8.54 12.01
CA TYR A 264 -4.09 -9.39 12.86
C TYR A 264 -4.78 -9.71 14.20
N TYR A 265 -5.34 -8.73 14.89
CA TYR A 265 -6.01 -8.96 16.17
C TYR A 265 -7.32 -9.74 16.04
N LYS A 266 -8.10 -9.51 14.97
CA LYS A 266 -9.26 -10.36 14.65
C LYS A 266 -8.87 -11.81 14.36
N TRP A 267 -7.70 -12.03 13.76
CA TRP A 267 -7.16 -13.37 13.56
C TRP A 267 -6.62 -14.00 14.85
N LYS A 268 -6.05 -13.19 15.75
CA LYS A 268 -5.48 -13.62 17.04
C LYS A 268 -6.56 -13.99 18.07
N TYR A 269 -7.65 -13.24 18.14
CA TYR A 269 -8.77 -13.41 19.09
C TYR A 269 -10.12 -13.60 18.36
N PRO A 270 -10.26 -14.63 17.51
CA PRO A 270 -11.37 -14.71 16.57
C PRO A 270 -12.72 -14.98 17.24
N GLU A 271 -12.73 -15.68 18.38
CA GLU A 271 -13.98 -15.98 19.11
C GLU A 271 -14.43 -14.78 19.92
N GLU A 272 -13.50 -14.11 20.60
CA GLU A 272 -13.76 -12.92 21.41
C GLU A 272 -14.28 -11.77 20.54
N TYR A 273 -13.66 -11.53 19.38
CA TYR A 273 -14.17 -10.54 18.43
C TYR A 273 -15.52 -10.92 17.84
N ARG A 274 -15.76 -12.21 17.55
CA ARG A 274 -17.07 -12.66 17.05
C ARG A 274 -18.16 -12.35 18.07
N ASP A 275 -17.93 -12.74 19.32
CA ASP A 275 -18.91 -12.62 20.40
C ASP A 275 -19.16 -11.14 20.74
N TRP A 276 -18.10 -10.32 20.76
CA TRP A 276 -18.21 -8.86 20.93
C TRP A 276 -18.95 -8.17 19.78
N GLU A 277 -18.74 -8.60 18.52
CA GLU A 277 -19.50 -8.10 17.37
C GLU A 277 -20.93 -8.68 17.28
N GLY A 278 -21.31 -9.61 18.18
CA GLY A 278 -22.63 -10.24 18.19
C GLY A 278 -22.91 -11.09 16.94
N LYS A 279 -21.87 -11.62 16.29
CA LYS A 279 -22.00 -12.38 15.04
C LYS A 279 -22.17 -13.87 15.32
N SER A 280 -23.04 -14.53 14.55
CA SER A 280 -23.10 -15.99 14.57
C SER A 280 -21.82 -16.61 14.01
N VAL A 281 -21.59 -17.90 14.34
CA VAL A 281 -20.48 -18.68 13.77
C VAL A 281 -20.52 -18.67 12.24
N GLU A 282 -21.73 -18.72 11.65
CA GLU A 282 -21.90 -18.70 10.20
C GLU A 282 -21.51 -17.35 9.59
N GLU A 283 -21.91 -16.24 10.21
CA GLU A 283 -21.57 -14.90 9.73
C GLU A 283 -20.07 -14.63 9.83
N TRP A 284 -19.42 -15.12 10.88
CA TRP A 284 -17.99 -14.89 11.12
C TRP A 284 -17.09 -15.77 10.26
N TYR A 285 -17.38 -17.07 10.19
CA TYR A 285 -16.51 -18.03 9.52
C TYR A 285 -16.98 -18.41 8.11
N GLY A 286 -18.26 -18.19 7.81
CA GLY A 286 -18.90 -18.50 6.52
C GLY A 286 -19.53 -19.89 6.46
N LYS A 287 -20.50 -20.03 5.56
CA LYS A 287 -21.27 -21.29 5.31
C LYS A 287 -20.42 -22.53 5.10
N LYS A 288 -19.29 -22.40 4.41
CA LYS A 288 -18.37 -23.52 4.15
C LYS A 288 -17.73 -24.06 5.43
N TYR A 289 -17.42 -23.18 6.38
CA TYR A 289 -16.86 -23.56 7.67
C TYR A 289 -17.89 -24.33 8.49
N ILE A 290 -19.12 -23.81 8.59
CA ILE A 290 -20.23 -24.50 9.27
C ILE A 290 -20.45 -25.89 8.68
N LYS A 291 -20.51 -26.02 7.35
CA LYS A 291 -20.68 -27.33 6.69
C LYS A 291 -19.59 -28.34 7.08
N LYS A 292 -18.34 -27.88 7.26
CA LYS A 292 -17.21 -28.73 7.63
C LYS A 292 -17.21 -29.13 9.11
N TYR A 293 -17.73 -28.28 9.98
CA TYR A 293 -17.67 -28.47 11.45
C TYR A 293 -19.04 -28.65 12.09
N LYS A 294 -20.04 -29.11 11.33
CA LYS A 294 -21.43 -29.29 11.77
C LYS A 294 -21.59 -30.00 13.11
N ASP A 295 -20.73 -30.97 13.41
CA ASP A 295 -20.84 -31.77 14.64
C ASP A 295 -20.26 -31.10 15.90
N LYS A 296 -19.56 -29.97 15.77
CA LYS A 296 -19.04 -29.19 16.90
C LYS A 296 -20.02 -28.13 17.43
N PHE A 297 -21.12 -27.91 16.71
CA PHE A 297 -22.12 -26.88 17.02
C PHE A 297 -23.51 -27.50 17.24
N LYS A 298 -23.56 -28.80 17.56
CA LYS A 298 -24.77 -29.51 18.01
C LYS A 298 -24.89 -29.42 19.52
#